data_AF-A0A256Z265-F1
#
_entry.id   AF-A0A256Z265-F1
#
_cell.length_a   1.000
_cell.length_b   1.000
_cell.length_c   1.000
_cell.angle_alpha   90.00
_cell.angle_beta   90.00
_cell.angle_gamma   90.00
#
_symmetry.space_group_name_H-M   'P 1'
#
loop_
_entity.id
_entity.type
_entity.pdbx_description
1 polymer ?
#
loop_
_entity_poly.entity_id
_entity_poly.type
_entity_poly.pdbx_seq_one_letter_code
_entity_poly.pdbx_strand_id
1 'polypeptide(L)' 'MIRPYGPHPPRFSGLLEIFKRRRGPFITALRGVNLKVKRGETFGILGPNGAGKTTLIKILCTL' A
#
# COMPACT_ATOMS: atom_id res chain seq x y z
N MET A 1 9.21 28.27 -19.22
CA MET A 1 8.95 26.85 -19.55
C MET A 1 9.16 26.02 -18.28
N ILE A 2 8.09 25.78 -17.52
CA ILE A 2 8.15 25.23 -16.17
C ILE A 2 8.18 23.71 -16.28
N ARG A 3 9.28 23.05 -15.91
CA ARG A 3 9.29 21.59 -15.67
C ARG A 3 8.89 21.37 -14.20
N PRO A 4 7.74 20.75 -13.86
CA PRO A 4 7.46 20.45 -12.48
C PRO A 4 7.63 18.96 -12.20
N TYR A 5 8.63 18.70 -11.35
CA TYR A 5 8.58 17.78 -10.22
C TYR A 5 8.42 16.27 -10.48
N GLY A 6 9.44 15.51 -10.08
CA GLY A 6 9.30 14.12 -9.58
C GLY A 6 8.52 14.09 -8.24
N PRO A 7 8.29 12.93 -7.58
CA PRO A 7 8.80 11.58 -7.80
C PRO A 7 7.84 10.69 -8.61
N HIS A 8 8.31 9.52 -9.01
CA HIS A 8 7.53 8.52 -9.74
C HIS A 8 6.38 7.99 -8.85
N PRO A 9 5.15 7.78 -9.38
CA PRO A 9 4.07 7.19 -8.61
C PRO A 9 4.48 5.81 -8.07
N PRO A 10 4.01 5.41 -6.86
CA PRO A 10 4.33 4.11 -6.30
C PRO A 10 3.83 3.03 -7.25
N ARG A 11 4.78 2.40 -7.95
CA ARG A 11 4.52 1.31 -8.87
C ARG A 11 4.98 0.03 -8.20
N PHE A 12 4.06 -0.67 -7.56
CA PHE A 12 4.32 -2.01 -7.04
C PHE A 12 4.00 -3.01 -8.14
N SER A 13 5.02 -3.42 -8.88
CA SER A 13 4.93 -4.56 -9.80
C SER A 13 5.45 -5.81 -9.10
N GLY A 14 4.58 -6.47 -8.33
CA GLY A 14 4.90 -7.70 -7.59
C GLY A 14 3.80 -8.06 -6.58
N LEU A 15 3.70 -9.33 -6.22
CA LEU A 15 2.80 -9.77 -5.15
C LEU A 15 3.44 -9.43 -3.80
N LEU A 16 2.79 -8.56 -3.03
CA LEU A 16 3.22 -8.23 -1.67
C LEU A 16 2.51 -9.15 -0.66
N GLU A 17 3.29 -9.93 0.09
CA GLU A 17 2.84 -10.62 1.31
C GLU A 17 3.53 -10.01 2.53
N ILE A 18 2.75 -9.60 3.53
CA ILE A 18 3.28 -9.01 4.76
C ILE A 18 2.68 -9.70 5.96
N PHE A 19 3.55 -10.08 6.89
CA PHE A 19 3.19 -10.63 8.18
C PHE A 19 3.38 -9.58 9.26
N LYS A 20 2.39 -9.42 10.13
CA LYS A 20 2.43 -8.50 11.27
C LYS A 20 2.28 -9.29 12.56
N ARG A 21 3.03 -8.88 13.58
CA ARG A 21 2.94 -9.42 14.93
C ARG A 21 2.74 -8.28 15.91
N ARG A 22 1.64 -8.30 16.68
CA ARG A 22 1.36 -7.27 17.70
C ARG A 22 1.48 -7.84 19.11
N ARG A 23 0.91 -9.02 19.36
CA ARG A 23 1.10 -9.96 20.49
C ARG A 23 0.49 -11.29 20.01
N GLY A 24 1.16 -12.43 20.24
CA GLY A 24 0.72 -13.73 19.71
C GLY A 24 1.42 -14.17 18.40
N PRO A 25 0.86 -15.14 17.65
CA PRO A 25 1.48 -15.67 16.42
C PRO A 25 1.52 -14.64 15.29
N PHE A 26 2.33 -14.90 14.27
CA PHE A 26 2.37 -14.05 13.07
C PHE A 26 1.03 -14.13 12.33
N ILE A 27 0.51 -12.97 11.94
CA ILE A 27 -0.73 -12.86 11.19
C ILE A 27 -0.41 -12.24 9.83
N THR A 28 -0.93 -12.83 8.77
CA THR A 28 -0.85 -12.25 7.43
C THR A 28 -1.66 -10.96 7.39
N ALA A 29 -0.99 -9.82 7.29
CA ALA A 29 -1.60 -8.49 7.27
C ALA A 29 -2.02 -8.05 5.87
N LEU A 30 -1.27 -8.49 4.85
CA LEU A 30 -1.57 -8.28 3.43
C LEU A 30 -1.16 -9.54 2.66
N ARG A 31 -1.97 -9.97 1.71
CA ARG A 31 -1.67 -11.09 0.81
C ARG A 31 -2.02 -10.71 -0.61
N GLY A 32 -1.05 -10.84 -1.51
CA GLY A 32 -1.26 -10.70 -2.95
C GLY A 32 -1.72 -9.32 -3.39
N VAL A 33 -1.24 -8.26 -2.73
CA VAL A 33 -1.60 -6.88 -3.13
C VAL A 33 -0.85 -6.52 -4.40
N ASN A 34 -1.59 -6.21 -5.47
CA ASN A 34 -1.07 -5.67 -6.73
C ASN A 34 -1.83 -4.37 -7.04
N LEU A 35 -1.16 -3.23 -6.92
CA LEU A 35 -1.78 -1.91 -7.05
C LEU A 35 -0.99 -1.05 -8.05
N LYS A 36 -1.71 -0.48 -9.02
CA LYS A 36 -1.17 0.47 -10.00
C LYS A 36 -2.03 1.73 -9.97
N VAL A 37 -1.44 2.82 -9.47
CA VAL A 37 -2.08 4.15 -9.42
C VAL A 37 -1.34 5.07 -10.38
N LYS A 38 -2.06 5.76 -11.26
CA LYS A 38 -1.48 6.76 -12.16
C LYS A 38 -1.29 8.09 -11.42
N ARG A 39 -0.38 8.93 -11.94
CA ARG A 39 -0.21 10.29 -11.42
C ARG A 39 -1.52 11.07 -11.58
N GLY A 40 -1.97 11.71 -10.50
CA GLY A 40 -3.21 12.49 -10.49
C GLY A 40 -4.49 11.68 -10.31
N GLU A 41 -4.42 10.35 -10.14
CA GLU A 41 -5.58 9.54 -9.76
C GLU A 41 -5.82 9.58 -8.25
N THR A 42 -7.10 9.73 -7.87
CA THR A 42 -7.57 9.49 -6.51
C THR A 42 -8.02 8.04 -6.39
N PHE A 43 -7.51 7.31 -5.41
CA PHE A 43 -7.92 5.94 -5.12
C PHE A 43 -8.34 5.79 -3.65
N GLY A 44 -9.24 4.85 -3.38
CA GLY A 44 -9.71 4.52 -2.03
C GLY A 44 -9.47 3.06 -1.71
N ILE A 45 -9.24 2.75 -0.42
CA ILE A 45 -9.10 1.39 0.09
C ILE A 45 -10.31 1.10 0.99
N LEU A 46 -11.16 0.16 0.58
CA LEU A 46 -12.35 -0.27 1.34
C LEU A 46 -12.20 -1.70 1.87
N GLY A 47 -12.92 -2.01 2.95
CA GLY A 47 -12.97 -3.34 3.54
C GLY A 47 -13.32 -3.31 5.03
N PRO A 48 -13.53 -4.45 5.67
CA PRO A 48 -13.87 -4.55 7.10
C PRO A 48 -12.70 -4.16 8.02
N ASN A 49 -12.99 -3.89 9.30
CA ASN A 49 -11.96 -3.65 10.31
C ASN A 49 -11.01 -4.85 10.41
N GLY A 50 -9.71 -4.59 10.44
CA GLY A 50 -8.68 -5.64 10.47
C GLY A 50 -8.18 -6.12 9.09
N ALA A 51 -8.80 -5.71 7.97
CA ALA A 51 -8.41 -6.14 6.62
C ALA A 51 -7.04 -5.64 6.10
N GLY A 52 -6.22 -5.01 6.94
CA GLY A 52 -4.88 -4.54 6.53
C GLY A 52 -4.80 -3.16 5.88
N LYS A 53 -5.91 -2.42 5.76
CA LYS A 53 -5.98 -1.09 5.09
C LYS A 53 -4.94 -0.09 5.61
N THR A 54 -4.89 0.13 6.93
CA THR A 54 -3.91 1.03 7.55
C THR A 54 -2.47 0.52 7.35
N THR A 55 -2.26 -0.80 7.33
CA THR A 55 -0.95 -1.39 7.03
C THR A 55 -0.55 -1.06 5.60
N LEU A 56 -1.46 -1.21 4.62
CA LEU A 56 -1.22 -0.88 3.22
C LEU A 56 -0.89 0.61 3.03
N ILE A 57 -1.65 1.52 3.65
CA ILE A 57 -1.37 2.96 3.57
C ILE A 57 0.02 3.29 4.12
N LYS A 58 0.41 2.70 5.25
CA LYS A 58 1.75 2.92 5.81
C LYS A 58 2.85 2.52 4.83
N ILE A 59 2.72 1.36 4.19
CA ILE A 59 3.70 0.91 3.18
C ILE A 59 3.75 1.86 1.99
N LEU A 60 2.59 2.25 1.44
CA LEU A 60 2.53 3.17 0.30
C LEU A 60 3.14 4.54 0.60
N CYS A 61 3.00 5.00 1.84
CA CYS A 61 3.55 6.27 2.31
C CYS A 61 4.94 6.15 2.94
N THR A 62 5.54 4.94 2.98
CA THR A 62 6.82 4.66 3.65
C THR A 62 6.84 5.07 5.14
N LEU A 63 5.76 4.77 5.86
CA LEU A 63 5.51 5.07 7.29
C LEU A 63 5.59 3.84 8.21
#